data_AF-A0A1H8FEX2-F1
#
_entry.id   AF-A0A1H8FEX2-F1
#
_cell.length_a   1.000
_cell.length_b   1.000
_cell.length_c   1.000
_cell.angle_alpha   90.00
_cell.angle_beta   90.00
_cell.angle_gamma   90.00
#
_symmetry.space_group_name_H-M   'P 1'
#
loop_
_entity.id
_entity.type
_entity.pdbx_description
1 polymer ?
#
loop_
_entity_poly.entity_id
_entity_poly.type
_entity_poly.pdbx_seq_one_letter_code
_entity_poly.pdbx_strand_id
1 'polypeptide(L)'
;MVRWTLARAVVGVMLGAAMACTAQPGQREPSTAVSPELAEGESVVPGAIVVDFKDGTKKEQFDAWEADWGVDLEFNSVESLDDGLTVAVSVDDVEGALARIRQHPAVEAAEPLMSYRSSYAPNDPDYGKQWNLQMIGMPKAWDSNRGKGVVVAVIDTGIAYEDYEDFKQVPDLKGVKFVPGYDFVNDDAHANDDHGHGTHVAGTIAQATNNGQGVAGVAFEATLMPVKVLNHFGSGTSADITDAIRFAADKGAKVINMSLGGGGHSQAMASAVEYARKKGVTVVAAAGNAARPRVEFPAAYAGVVAVSAVGPNGALAPYSSYGKELDIAAPGGDKRQGDQGGILQNTIDPRDPSQSIYASFQGTSMATPHVAAVAALLYAAGAQGPDDVEQALYAGAVRVNGQERTDQYGHGLLNAQKSLDALGGGALIPWPAAWWALALLALVLLTLRSRERPGYFNILATPSFLVTLALATVGVFFVRSWFGGASGVAGDVVNAVSLPIPDWQRIIFGRGKLANPVFYSALIPLVLSFFAIKFRGLRPALGGLSLGFAGFLAYAAWAKAPGLAYMPFTFLAVPWLVVNTVICVFIARAMLKKESV
;
A
#
# COMPACT_ATOMS: atom_id res chain seq x y z
N MET A 1 -39.71 -68.54 5.40
CA MET A 1 -40.21 -69.16 6.65
C MET A 1 -39.21 -68.80 7.75
N VAL A 2 -39.46 -67.77 8.58
CA VAL A 2 -40.16 -67.87 9.88
C VAL A 2 -39.37 -68.83 10.82
N ARG A 3 -38.75 -68.45 11.96
CA ARG A 3 -39.27 -67.73 13.15
C ARG A 3 -38.10 -67.35 14.11
N TRP A 4 -38.00 -66.11 14.61
CA TRP A 4 -38.20 -65.61 16.02
C TRP A 4 -37.02 -65.89 17.00
N THR A 5 -36.57 -65.01 17.92
CA THR A 5 -37.34 -64.20 18.90
C THR A 5 -36.46 -63.20 19.69
N LEU A 6 -37.09 -62.13 20.22
CA LEU A 6 -36.82 -61.33 21.46
C LEU A 6 -35.62 -60.34 21.48
N ALA A 7 -35.69 -59.10 21.98
CA ALA A 7 -36.72 -58.35 22.74
C ALA A 7 -36.49 -56.81 22.65
N ARG A 8 -37.55 -56.02 22.89
CA ARG A 8 -37.56 -54.55 23.08
C ARG A 8 -38.59 -54.17 24.16
N ALA A 9 -38.26 -53.20 25.01
CA ALA A 9 -39.15 -52.34 25.80
C ALA A 9 -38.29 -51.19 26.42
N VAL A 10 -38.70 -49.94 26.69
CA VAL A 10 -39.71 -48.97 26.22
C VAL A 10 -39.52 -47.68 27.06
N VAL A 11 -39.62 -46.50 26.43
CA VAL A 11 -40.06 -45.16 26.94
C VAL A 11 -39.19 -44.36 27.94
N GLY A 12 -39.18 -43.02 27.74
CA GLY A 12 -38.34 -42.05 28.44
C GLY A 12 -39.06 -40.92 29.20
N VAL A 13 -38.33 -39.80 29.33
CA VAL A 13 -38.62 -38.47 29.94
C VAL A 13 -38.30 -38.32 31.43
N MET A 14 -37.42 -37.35 31.78
CA MET A 14 -37.63 -36.25 32.76
C MET A 14 -36.36 -35.43 33.01
N LEU A 15 -36.58 -34.14 33.31
CA LEU A 15 -35.65 -33.02 33.46
C LEU A 15 -34.71 -33.08 34.68
N GLY A 16 -33.67 -32.24 34.65
CA GLY A 16 -32.56 -32.21 35.60
C GLY A 16 -32.80 -31.47 36.92
N ALA A 17 -31.86 -31.67 37.85
CA ALA A 17 -31.42 -30.70 38.85
C ALA A 17 -30.09 -31.14 39.51
N ALA A 18 -29.20 -30.15 39.69
CA ALA A 18 -28.17 -30.00 40.73
C ALA A 18 -26.80 -30.74 40.63
N MET A 19 -25.78 -29.91 40.31
CA MET A 19 -24.41 -29.80 40.87
C MET A 19 -23.78 -30.98 41.63
N ALA A 20 -22.62 -31.43 41.14
CA ALA A 20 -21.37 -31.46 41.92
C ALA A 20 -20.15 -31.71 41.01
N CYS A 21 -19.09 -30.93 41.23
CA CYS A 21 -17.79 -31.00 40.55
C CYS A 21 -17.13 -32.39 40.62
N THR A 22 -16.58 -32.86 39.51
CA THR A 22 -15.19 -33.38 39.41
C THR A 22 -14.75 -33.40 37.95
N ALA A 23 -13.65 -32.70 37.66
CA ALA A 23 -12.99 -32.74 36.36
C ALA A 23 -12.21 -34.05 36.21
N GLN A 24 -12.39 -34.75 35.08
CA GLN A 24 -11.46 -35.77 34.62
C GLN A 24 -11.06 -35.49 33.16
N PRO A 25 -9.79 -35.77 32.78
CA PRO A 25 -9.20 -35.29 31.55
C PRO A 25 -9.65 -36.15 30.38
N GLY A 26 -10.45 -35.58 29.49
CA GLY A 26 -10.89 -36.21 28.24
C GLY A 26 -9.78 -36.24 27.21
N GLN A 27 -9.52 -37.44 26.69
CA GLN A 27 -8.60 -37.77 25.62
C GLN A 27 -8.86 -36.90 24.37
N ARG A 28 -7.81 -36.29 23.83
CA ARG A 28 -7.84 -35.69 22.49
C ARG A 28 -7.85 -36.83 21.47
N GLU A 29 -8.93 -36.93 20.69
CA GLU A 29 -8.91 -37.68 19.44
C GLU A 29 -7.85 -37.08 18.50
N PRO A 30 -7.07 -37.93 17.79
CA PRO A 30 -6.06 -37.43 16.87
C PRO A 30 -6.74 -36.70 15.71
N SER A 31 -6.38 -35.43 15.57
CA SER A 31 -6.74 -34.55 14.46
C SER A 31 -6.52 -35.27 13.13
N THR A 32 -7.57 -35.30 12.31
CA THR A 32 -7.52 -35.67 10.90
C THR A 32 -6.36 -34.94 10.22
N ALA A 33 -5.48 -35.71 9.58
CA ALA A 33 -4.38 -35.20 8.77
C ALA A 33 -4.93 -34.23 7.71
N VAL A 34 -4.45 -32.99 7.74
CA VAL A 34 -4.72 -31.98 6.73
C VAL A 34 -4.00 -32.43 5.46
N SER A 35 -4.74 -32.61 4.37
CA SER A 35 -4.15 -32.87 3.05
C SER A 35 -3.34 -31.65 2.62
N PRO A 36 -2.11 -31.79 2.10
CA PRO A 36 -1.31 -30.66 1.64
C PRO A 36 -1.86 -30.20 0.29
N GLU A 37 -2.91 -29.38 0.33
CA GLU A 37 -3.26 -28.54 -0.80
C GLU A 37 -2.17 -27.46 -0.89
N LEU A 38 -1.44 -27.43 -2.02
CA LEU A 38 -0.35 -26.49 -2.28
C LEU A 38 -0.80 -25.08 -1.91
N ALA A 39 -0.15 -24.47 -0.92
CA ALA A 39 -0.37 -23.09 -0.56
C ALA A 39 0.08 -22.18 -1.72
N GLU A 40 -0.84 -21.83 -2.61
CA GLU A 40 -0.62 -20.77 -3.59
C GLU A 40 -0.73 -19.41 -2.90
N GLY A 41 0.36 -18.61 -2.89
CA GLY A 41 0.30 -17.23 -2.39
C GLY A 41 1.63 -16.57 -2.03
N GLU A 42 1.56 -15.24 -1.80
CA GLU A 42 2.62 -14.28 -1.42
C GLU A 42 3.57 -14.70 -0.27
N SER A 43 3.29 -15.81 0.41
CA SER A 43 4.04 -16.33 1.54
C SER A 43 5.17 -17.30 1.17
N VAL A 44 5.26 -17.78 -0.07
CA VAL A 44 6.35 -18.67 -0.52
C VAL A 44 7.58 -17.84 -0.93
N VAL A 45 8.78 -18.24 -0.49
CA VAL A 45 10.05 -17.68 -0.98
C VAL A 45 10.35 -18.28 -2.36
N PRO A 46 10.35 -17.48 -3.45
CA PRO A 46 10.53 -18.02 -4.79
C PRO A 46 11.89 -18.69 -4.96
N GLY A 47 11.90 -19.88 -5.57
CA GLY A 47 13.13 -20.64 -5.81
C GLY A 47 13.81 -21.15 -4.54
N ALA A 48 13.10 -21.32 -3.44
CA ALA A 48 13.65 -21.88 -2.21
C ALA A 48 12.78 -23.00 -1.64
N ILE A 49 13.45 -24.00 -1.06
CA ILE A 49 12.82 -25.16 -0.43
C ILE A 49 13.43 -25.38 0.95
N VAL A 50 12.65 -26.02 1.83
CA VAL A 50 13.12 -26.57 3.09
C VAL A 50 12.96 -28.09 3.04
N VAL A 51 13.98 -28.81 3.50
CA VAL A 51 14.01 -30.27 3.57
C VAL A 51 14.34 -30.68 5.00
N ASP A 52 13.41 -31.39 5.61
CA ASP A 52 13.53 -31.96 6.94
C ASP A 52 13.97 -33.42 6.80
N PHE A 53 15.21 -33.70 7.18
CA PHE A 53 15.76 -35.07 7.19
C PHE A 53 15.53 -35.72 8.56
N LYS A 54 15.58 -37.06 8.59
CA LYS A 54 15.56 -37.80 9.86
C LYS A 54 16.68 -37.33 10.79
N ASP A 55 16.38 -37.20 12.08
CA ASP A 55 17.32 -36.82 13.13
C ASP A 55 18.67 -37.54 12.99
N GLY A 56 19.76 -36.78 13.11
CA GLY A 56 21.13 -37.28 12.99
C GLY A 56 21.64 -37.49 11.56
N THR A 57 20.89 -37.06 10.53
CA THR A 57 21.39 -37.01 9.15
C THR A 57 22.53 -36.00 9.03
N LYS A 58 23.69 -36.46 8.57
CA LYS A 58 24.90 -35.64 8.45
C LYS A 58 25.02 -34.98 7.08
N LYS A 59 25.78 -33.88 7.04
CA LYS A 59 26.07 -33.14 5.82
C LYS A 59 26.61 -34.00 4.69
N GLU A 60 27.57 -34.87 4.98
CA GLU A 60 28.17 -35.73 3.95
C GLU A 60 27.17 -36.69 3.29
N GLN A 61 26.04 -36.95 3.95
CA GLN A 61 24.99 -37.84 3.44
C GLN A 61 24.09 -37.11 2.45
N PHE A 62 23.65 -35.89 2.74
CA PHE A 62 22.81 -35.14 1.80
C PHE A 62 23.59 -34.46 0.69
N ASP A 63 24.85 -34.08 0.90
CA ASP A 63 25.77 -33.59 -0.16
C ASP A 63 25.88 -34.62 -1.30
N ALA A 64 25.78 -35.92 -0.98
CA ALA A 64 25.82 -36.99 -1.97
C ALA A 64 24.55 -37.06 -2.85
N TRP A 65 23.43 -36.47 -2.40
CA TRP A 65 22.14 -36.50 -3.08
C TRP A 65 21.83 -35.20 -3.82
N GLU A 66 22.44 -34.08 -3.42
CA GLU A 66 22.33 -32.77 -4.05
C GLU A 66 22.53 -32.79 -5.57
N ALA A 67 23.55 -33.52 -6.04
CA ALA A 67 23.85 -33.64 -7.46
C ALA A 67 22.74 -34.32 -8.27
N ASP A 68 22.03 -35.29 -7.66
CA ASP A 68 20.89 -35.98 -8.29
C ASP A 68 19.62 -35.12 -8.27
N TRP A 69 19.48 -34.29 -7.24
CA TRP A 69 18.30 -33.44 -7.06
C TRP A 69 18.42 -32.08 -7.73
N GLY A 70 19.63 -31.65 -8.07
CA GLY A 70 19.91 -30.34 -8.66
C GLY A 70 19.66 -29.19 -7.68
N VAL A 71 19.96 -29.41 -6.40
CA VAL A 71 19.79 -28.44 -5.31
C VAL A 71 21.09 -28.36 -4.51
N ASP A 72 21.31 -27.23 -3.83
CA ASP A 72 22.43 -27.01 -2.91
C ASP A 72 21.84 -26.79 -1.52
N LEU A 73 21.94 -27.80 -0.64
CA LEU A 73 21.29 -27.84 0.66
C LEU A 73 22.29 -27.46 1.74
N GLU A 74 21.90 -26.51 2.57
CA GLU A 74 22.68 -26.10 3.72
C GLU A 74 21.84 -26.25 4.99
N PHE A 75 22.50 -26.62 6.09
CA PHE A 75 21.84 -26.61 7.39
C PHE A 75 21.34 -25.20 7.72
N ASN A 76 20.08 -25.09 8.14
CA ASN A 76 19.48 -23.79 8.40
C ASN A 76 20.09 -23.10 9.65
N SER A 77 20.46 -23.89 10.66
CA SER A 77 20.93 -23.37 11.95
C SER A 77 21.86 -24.35 12.67
N VAL A 78 22.41 -23.92 13.81
CA VAL A 78 23.23 -24.77 14.68
C VAL A 78 22.46 -25.95 15.28
N GLU A 79 21.17 -25.79 15.56
CA GLU A 79 20.29 -26.86 16.04
C GLU A 79 19.98 -27.87 14.92
N SER A 80 20.00 -27.39 13.67
CA SER A 80 19.74 -28.23 12.50
C SER A 80 20.81 -29.31 12.27
N LEU A 81 21.97 -29.23 12.93
CA LEU A 81 22.98 -30.30 12.92
C LEU A 81 22.48 -31.59 13.56
N ASP A 82 21.61 -31.47 14.57
CA ASP A 82 21.02 -32.61 15.26
C ASP A 82 19.65 -32.98 14.65
N ASP A 83 18.85 -31.96 14.30
CA ASP A 83 17.47 -32.12 13.81
C ASP A 83 17.37 -32.36 12.29
N GLY A 84 18.45 -32.25 11.52
CA GLY A 84 18.44 -32.56 10.08
C GLY A 84 17.74 -31.53 9.18
N LEU A 85 17.41 -30.33 9.66
CA LEU A 85 16.70 -29.31 8.88
C LEU A 85 17.61 -28.53 7.92
N THR A 86 17.35 -28.61 6.62
CA THR A 86 18.15 -27.97 5.58
C THR A 86 17.31 -27.05 4.69
N VAL A 87 17.98 -26.10 4.04
CA VAL A 87 17.37 -25.14 3.11
C VAL A 87 18.20 -25.09 1.84
N ALA A 88 17.53 -25.06 0.69
CA ALA A 88 18.15 -24.71 -0.59
C ALA A 88 17.53 -23.44 -1.13
N VAL A 89 18.38 -22.54 -1.64
CA VAL A 89 17.99 -21.31 -2.32
C VAL A 89 18.45 -21.36 -3.77
N SER A 90 17.75 -20.64 -4.66
CA SER A 90 18.02 -20.64 -6.11
C SER A 90 17.76 -21.97 -6.82
N VAL A 91 16.67 -22.66 -6.43
CA VAL A 91 16.17 -23.86 -7.10
C VAL A 91 15.36 -23.49 -8.33
N ASP A 92 15.82 -23.90 -9.52
CA ASP A 92 15.18 -23.58 -10.80
C ASP A 92 13.81 -24.25 -11.01
N ASP A 93 13.67 -25.51 -10.57
CA ASP A 93 12.44 -26.31 -10.66
C ASP A 93 12.04 -26.82 -9.27
N VAL A 94 11.38 -25.94 -8.49
CA VAL A 94 10.97 -26.23 -7.12
C VAL A 94 10.04 -27.44 -7.05
N GLU A 95 9.03 -27.53 -7.91
CA GLU A 95 8.07 -28.64 -7.94
C GLU A 95 8.75 -29.97 -8.27
N GLY A 96 9.56 -30.01 -9.32
CA GLY A 96 10.28 -31.22 -9.70
C GLY A 96 11.33 -31.65 -8.68
N ALA A 97 12.04 -30.70 -8.06
CA ALA A 97 12.98 -30.98 -6.98
C ALA A 97 12.26 -31.60 -5.78
N LEU A 98 11.17 -30.99 -5.32
CA LEU A 98 10.37 -31.52 -4.21
C LEU A 98 9.80 -32.90 -4.52
N ALA A 99 9.36 -33.14 -5.76
CA ALA A 99 8.85 -34.46 -6.18
C ALA A 99 9.90 -35.57 -6.10
N ARG A 100 11.18 -35.27 -6.36
CA ARG A 100 12.30 -36.22 -6.22
C ARG A 100 12.70 -36.39 -4.75
N ILE A 101 12.88 -35.28 -4.03
CA ILE A 101 13.34 -35.27 -2.64
C ILE A 101 12.35 -36.02 -1.72
N ARG A 102 11.04 -35.82 -1.89
CA ARG A 102 9.99 -36.49 -1.10
C ARG A 102 9.99 -38.02 -1.22
N GLN A 103 10.61 -38.58 -2.25
CA GLN A 103 10.69 -40.04 -2.44
C GLN A 103 11.86 -40.67 -1.68
N HIS A 104 12.78 -39.86 -1.14
CA HIS A 104 13.98 -40.36 -0.52
C HIS A 104 13.72 -40.85 0.92
N PRO A 105 14.18 -42.06 1.32
CA PRO A 105 13.85 -42.67 2.61
C PRO A 105 14.44 -41.95 3.83
N ALA A 106 15.38 -41.02 3.63
CA ALA A 106 15.96 -40.20 4.69
C ALA A 106 15.21 -38.87 4.92
N VAL A 107 14.26 -38.51 4.05
CA VAL A 107 13.47 -37.27 4.15
C VAL A 107 12.19 -37.52 4.93
N GLU A 108 11.92 -36.70 5.94
CA GLU A 108 10.66 -36.70 6.69
C GLU A 108 9.64 -35.75 6.05
N ALA A 109 10.09 -34.55 5.67
CA ALA A 109 9.29 -33.58 4.97
C ALA A 109 10.13 -32.78 3.97
N ALA A 110 9.51 -32.35 2.87
CA ALA A 110 10.11 -31.38 1.95
C ALA A 110 9.01 -30.48 1.38
N GLU A 111 9.18 -29.18 1.51
CA GLU A 111 8.19 -28.18 1.14
C GLU A 111 8.82 -26.89 0.61
N PRO A 112 8.06 -26.04 -0.10
CA PRO A 112 8.54 -24.70 -0.45
C PRO A 112 8.87 -23.91 0.82
N LEU A 113 9.96 -23.13 0.80
CA LEU A 113 10.35 -22.34 1.96
C LEU A 113 9.32 -21.22 2.19
N MET A 114 8.69 -21.21 3.36
CA MET A 114 7.70 -20.21 3.72
C MET A 114 8.36 -18.99 4.34
N SER A 115 7.96 -17.79 3.90
CA SER A 115 8.32 -16.52 4.51
C SER A 115 7.29 -16.12 5.57
N TYR A 116 7.78 -15.85 6.78
CA TYR A 116 6.98 -15.30 7.86
C TYR A 116 7.39 -13.84 8.09
N ARG A 117 6.41 -12.95 8.30
CA ARG A 117 6.65 -11.56 8.69
C ARG A 117 5.80 -11.23 9.91
N SER A 118 6.36 -10.48 10.86
CA SER A 118 5.56 -9.81 11.88
C SER A 118 4.75 -8.72 11.18
N SER A 119 3.42 -8.85 11.20
CA SER A 119 2.53 -7.76 10.78
C SER A 119 2.30 -6.85 11.98
N TYR A 120 2.36 -5.54 11.76
CA TYR A 120 2.01 -4.57 12.79
C TYR A 120 0.57 -4.82 13.26
N ALA A 121 0.41 -5.10 14.56
CA ALA A 121 -0.87 -5.27 15.22
C ALA A 121 -0.97 -4.25 16.37
N PRO A 122 -1.99 -3.38 16.37
CA PRO A 122 -2.24 -2.47 17.48
C PRO A 122 -2.43 -3.19 18.83
N ASN A 123 -2.06 -2.54 19.93
CA ASN A 123 -2.24 -3.08 21.29
C ASN A 123 -3.61 -2.76 21.92
N ASP A 124 -4.48 -2.10 21.16
CA ASP A 124 -5.78 -1.58 21.58
C ASP A 124 -6.76 -2.75 21.84
N PRO A 125 -7.40 -2.84 23.03
CA PRO A 125 -8.16 -4.03 23.46
C PRO A 125 -9.29 -4.46 22.53
N ASP A 126 -9.93 -3.52 21.84
CA ASP A 126 -11.06 -3.76 20.93
C ASP A 126 -10.65 -3.81 19.46
N TYR A 127 -9.36 -3.72 19.12
CA TYR A 127 -8.86 -3.86 17.74
C TYR A 127 -9.33 -5.15 17.07
N GLY A 128 -9.40 -6.26 17.82
CA GLY A 128 -9.91 -7.55 17.32
C GLY A 128 -11.37 -7.52 16.84
N LYS A 129 -12.15 -6.50 17.23
CA LYS A 129 -13.54 -6.28 16.78
C LYS A 129 -13.63 -5.45 15.50
N GLN A 130 -12.55 -4.78 15.09
CA GLN A 130 -12.51 -3.89 13.92
C GLN A 130 -12.19 -4.66 12.62
N TRP A 131 -13.15 -5.50 12.19
CA TRP A 131 -13.06 -6.26 10.94
C TRP A 131 -12.75 -5.40 9.71
N ASN A 132 -13.17 -4.13 9.74
CA ASN A 132 -12.96 -3.14 8.69
C ASN A 132 -11.48 -2.89 8.38
N LEU A 133 -10.60 -2.92 9.39
CA LEU A 133 -9.17 -2.65 9.22
C LEU A 133 -8.47 -3.82 8.50
N GLN A 134 -8.89 -5.05 8.80
CA GLN A 134 -8.42 -6.24 8.10
C GLN A 134 -8.90 -6.26 6.64
N MET A 135 -10.17 -5.94 6.40
CA MET A 135 -10.77 -5.93 5.06
C MET A 135 -10.01 -5.01 4.10
N ILE A 136 -9.62 -3.82 4.55
CA ILE A 136 -8.88 -2.85 3.72
C ILE A 136 -7.36 -3.06 3.75
N GLY A 137 -6.85 -4.12 4.37
CA GLY A 137 -5.43 -4.45 4.36
C GLY A 137 -4.54 -3.53 5.21
N MET A 138 -5.08 -2.96 6.29
CA MET A 138 -4.32 -2.07 7.18
C MET A 138 -3.10 -2.69 7.87
N PRO A 139 -3.14 -3.95 8.37
CA PRO A 139 -1.98 -4.53 9.07
C PRO A 139 -0.69 -4.48 8.25
N LYS A 140 -0.79 -4.71 6.94
CA LYS A 140 0.34 -4.59 6.01
C LYS A 140 0.67 -3.12 5.72
N ALA A 141 -0.34 -2.28 5.49
CA ALA A 141 -0.14 -0.86 5.18
C ALA A 141 0.64 -0.12 6.29
N TRP A 142 0.32 -0.39 7.55
CA TRP A 142 0.96 0.24 8.71
C TRP A 142 2.44 -0.08 8.89
N ASP A 143 2.95 -1.16 8.30
CA ASP A 143 4.40 -1.45 8.27
C ASP A 143 5.18 -0.40 7.47
N SER A 144 4.49 0.29 6.55
CA SER A 144 5.09 1.29 5.66
C SER A 144 4.69 2.73 6.01
N ASN A 145 3.42 2.98 6.32
CA ASN A 145 2.88 4.33 6.44
C ASN A 145 1.66 4.38 7.36
N ARG A 146 1.55 5.47 8.14
CA ARG A 146 0.50 5.72 9.13
C ARG A 146 -0.14 7.10 9.00
N GLY A 147 0.17 7.85 7.94
CA GLY A 147 -0.47 9.14 7.61
C GLY A 147 0.23 10.38 8.16
N LYS A 148 1.48 10.25 8.62
CA LYS A 148 2.22 11.32 9.29
C LYS A 148 2.32 12.60 8.45
N GLY A 149 1.98 13.73 9.06
CA GLY A 149 2.17 15.06 8.47
C GLY A 149 1.11 15.48 7.48
N VAL A 150 0.06 14.67 7.29
CA VAL A 150 -1.08 15.00 6.44
C VAL A 150 -2.23 15.52 7.28
N VAL A 151 -2.80 16.64 6.85
CA VAL A 151 -3.98 17.25 7.50
C VAL A 151 -5.24 16.76 6.80
N VAL A 152 -6.16 16.17 7.57
CA VAL A 152 -7.47 15.68 7.12
C VAL A 152 -8.56 16.52 7.77
N ALA A 153 -9.33 17.25 6.97
CA ALA A 153 -10.48 18.00 7.44
C ALA A 153 -11.71 17.09 7.52
N VAL A 154 -12.38 17.14 8.67
CA VAL A 154 -13.63 16.43 8.93
C VAL A 154 -14.74 17.47 8.97
N ILE A 155 -15.49 17.56 7.87
CA ILE A 155 -16.62 18.48 7.73
C ILE A 155 -17.88 17.71 8.17
N ASP A 156 -18.32 17.92 9.41
CA ASP A 156 -19.33 17.06 10.07
C ASP A 156 -20.04 17.79 11.26
N THR A 157 -20.53 17.06 12.27
CA THR A 157 -21.16 17.59 13.50
C THR A 157 -20.18 18.17 14.53
N GLY A 158 -18.88 18.16 14.23
CA GLY A 158 -17.81 18.52 15.16
C GLY A 158 -17.00 17.28 15.59
N ILE A 159 -15.99 17.49 16.44
CA ILE A 159 -15.20 16.40 17.04
C ILE A 159 -15.09 16.67 18.56
N ALA A 160 -15.20 15.63 19.38
CA ALA A 160 -14.90 15.73 20.82
C ALA A 160 -13.38 15.69 21.06
N TYR A 161 -12.66 16.74 20.60
CA TYR A 161 -11.19 16.79 20.57
C TYR A 161 -10.55 17.61 21.69
N GLU A 162 -11.33 18.40 22.43
CA GLU A 162 -10.85 19.24 23.53
C GLU A 162 -11.85 19.26 24.69
N ASP A 163 -11.39 19.70 25.87
CA ASP A 163 -12.27 20.04 26.98
C ASP A 163 -12.66 21.51 26.86
N TYR A 164 -13.93 21.79 26.60
CA TYR A 164 -14.46 23.15 26.45
C TYR A 164 -15.90 23.20 26.99
N GLU A 165 -16.14 24.04 27.99
CA GLU A 165 -17.44 24.09 28.69
C GLU A 165 -17.91 22.68 29.12
N ASP A 166 -19.09 22.25 28.66
CA ASP A 166 -19.69 20.93 28.92
C ASP A 166 -19.11 19.81 28.03
N PHE A 167 -18.37 20.16 26.97
CA PHE A 167 -17.72 19.20 26.09
C PHE A 167 -16.45 18.63 26.73
N LYS A 168 -16.24 17.33 26.53
CA LYS A 168 -15.06 16.61 27.00
C LYS A 168 -14.38 15.87 25.87
N GLN A 169 -13.05 15.91 25.86
CA GLN A 169 -12.26 15.14 24.92
C GLN A 169 -12.46 13.64 25.18
N VAL A 170 -12.83 12.88 24.15
CA VAL A 170 -12.96 11.43 24.29
C VAL A 170 -11.59 10.79 24.54
N PRO A 171 -11.51 9.75 25.40
CA PRO A 171 -10.23 9.14 25.79
C PRO A 171 -9.35 8.70 24.62
N ASP A 172 -9.94 8.12 23.58
CA ASP A 172 -9.18 7.61 22.43
C ASP A 172 -8.77 8.68 21.41
N LEU A 173 -9.14 9.95 21.62
CA LEU A 173 -8.57 11.07 20.87
C LEU A 173 -7.43 11.77 21.62
N LYS A 174 -7.11 11.34 22.85
CA LYS A 174 -5.96 11.87 23.59
C LYS A 174 -4.65 11.51 22.88
N GLY A 175 -3.86 12.54 22.58
CA GLY A 175 -2.59 12.40 21.85
C GLY A 175 -2.73 12.47 20.33
N VAL A 176 -3.95 12.52 19.79
CA VAL A 176 -4.20 12.84 18.38
C VAL A 176 -3.86 14.31 18.13
N LYS A 177 -3.31 14.60 16.95
CA LYS A 177 -2.93 15.96 16.56
C LYS A 177 -4.12 16.66 15.91
N PHE A 178 -4.37 17.90 16.34
CA PHE A 178 -5.38 18.76 15.75
C PHE A 178 -4.74 20.08 15.29
N VAL A 179 -5.15 20.56 14.12
CA VAL A 179 -4.96 21.97 13.72
C VAL A 179 -6.22 22.77 14.08
N PRO A 180 -6.13 24.12 14.15
CA PRO A 180 -7.32 24.94 14.41
C PRO A 180 -8.45 24.65 13.43
N GLY A 181 -9.63 24.42 13.99
CA GLY A 181 -10.88 24.19 13.27
C GLY A 181 -11.75 25.44 13.16
N TYR A 182 -13.01 25.23 12.78
CA TYR A 182 -14.05 26.27 12.83
C TYR A 182 -15.45 25.66 12.92
N ASP A 183 -16.32 26.28 13.71
CA ASP A 183 -17.73 25.96 13.82
C ASP A 183 -18.56 26.95 13.01
N PHE A 184 -19.08 26.50 11.86
CA PHE A 184 -19.97 27.28 11.00
C PHE A 184 -21.43 27.28 11.49
N VAL A 185 -21.79 26.46 12.47
CA VAL A 185 -23.14 26.42 13.05
C VAL A 185 -23.29 27.49 14.12
N ASN A 186 -22.28 27.66 14.97
CA ASN A 186 -22.29 28.62 16.08
C ASN A 186 -21.37 29.83 15.85
N ASP A 187 -20.65 29.89 14.73
CA ASP A 187 -19.74 30.96 14.34
C ASP A 187 -18.58 31.21 15.33
N ASP A 188 -17.92 30.13 15.75
CA ASP A 188 -16.78 30.20 16.66
C ASP A 188 -15.61 29.25 16.27
N ALA A 189 -14.55 29.25 17.08
CA ALA A 189 -13.36 28.45 16.82
C ALA A 189 -13.41 27.02 17.40
N HIS A 190 -14.50 26.67 18.10
CA HIS A 190 -14.65 25.49 18.93
C HIS A 190 -15.63 24.51 18.28
N ALA A 191 -15.15 23.79 17.26
CA ALA A 191 -15.91 22.79 16.50
C ALA A 191 -16.15 21.47 17.28
N ASN A 192 -16.67 21.59 18.50
CA ASN A 192 -16.97 20.48 19.40
C ASN A 192 -18.20 19.71 18.93
N ASP A 193 -18.19 18.40 19.15
CA ASP A 193 -19.28 17.52 18.75
C ASP A 193 -20.38 17.51 19.81
N ASP A 194 -21.62 17.73 19.37
CA ASP A 194 -22.84 17.63 20.18
C ASP A 194 -23.74 16.47 19.73
N HIS A 195 -23.37 15.72 18.68
CA HIS A 195 -24.18 14.64 18.11
C HIS A 195 -23.49 13.28 18.20
N GLY A 196 -22.17 13.22 18.10
CA GLY A 196 -21.38 11.99 18.10
C GLY A 196 -21.14 11.38 16.71
N HIS A 197 -21.67 11.96 15.65
CA HIS A 197 -21.41 11.46 14.30
C HIS A 197 -19.99 11.84 13.84
N GLY A 198 -19.63 13.11 13.94
CA GLY A 198 -18.32 13.62 13.54
C GLY A 198 -17.17 13.04 14.36
N THR A 199 -17.34 12.81 15.66
CA THR A 199 -16.33 12.14 16.49
C THR A 199 -16.09 10.70 16.05
N HIS A 200 -17.14 9.95 15.69
CA HIS A 200 -17.02 8.58 15.18
C HIS A 200 -16.28 8.53 13.83
N VAL A 201 -16.60 9.48 12.94
CA VAL A 201 -15.94 9.66 11.64
C VAL A 201 -14.46 10.01 11.83
N ALA A 202 -14.16 10.98 12.70
CA ALA A 202 -12.80 11.38 13.04
C ALA A 202 -11.98 10.24 13.63
N GLY A 203 -12.58 9.44 14.52
CA GLY A 203 -11.96 8.24 15.08
C GLY A 203 -11.59 7.22 14.00
N THR A 204 -12.51 6.95 13.06
CA THR A 204 -12.21 6.07 11.92
C THR A 204 -10.99 6.54 11.12
N ILE A 205 -10.79 7.86 10.99
CA ILE A 205 -9.65 8.43 10.28
C ILE A 205 -8.36 8.29 11.08
N ALA A 206 -8.30 8.86 12.28
CA ALA A 206 -7.03 9.05 13.00
C ALA A 206 -7.15 8.91 14.51
N GLN A 207 -8.03 8.05 15.01
CA GLN A 207 -8.06 7.72 16.44
C GLN A 207 -6.69 7.27 16.94
N ALA A 208 -6.35 7.63 18.19
CA ALA A 208 -5.10 7.19 18.80
C ALA A 208 -5.01 5.65 18.74
N THR A 209 -3.82 5.15 18.45
CA THR A 209 -3.56 3.71 18.27
C THR A 209 -2.30 3.37 19.06
N ASN A 210 -2.25 2.18 19.65
CA ASN A 210 -1.25 1.75 20.63
C ASN A 210 -1.31 2.45 21.99
N ASN A 211 -2.48 2.96 22.40
CA ASN A 211 -2.63 3.63 23.68
C ASN A 211 -3.13 2.68 24.81
N GLY A 212 -3.31 1.39 24.50
CA GLY A 212 -3.84 0.38 25.43
C GLY A 212 -5.32 0.57 25.77
N GLN A 213 -6.07 1.35 24.97
CA GLN A 213 -7.48 1.67 25.17
C GLN A 213 -8.25 1.46 23.87
N GLY A 214 -9.51 1.06 24.00
CA GLY A 214 -10.46 1.05 22.90
C GLY A 214 -9.96 0.47 21.58
N VAL A 215 -10.00 1.30 20.55
CA VAL A 215 -9.88 0.88 19.15
C VAL A 215 -8.86 1.73 18.35
N ALA A 216 -8.52 1.28 17.14
CA ALA A 216 -7.51 1.90 16.28
C ALA A 216 -8.11 2.76 15.15
N GLY A 217 -7.37 3.81 14.74
CA GLY A 217 -7.65 4.63 13.56
C GLY A 217 -6.87 4.17 12.33
N VAL A 218 -7.37 4.46 11.13
CA VAL A 218 -6.72 4.03 9.87
C VAL A 218 -5.37 4.76 9.65
N ALA A 219 -5.37 6.09 9.74
CA ALA A 219 -4.22 6.97 9.58
C ALA A 219 -3.90 7.68 10.90
N PHE A 220 -3.60 6.91 11.94
CA PHE A 220 -3.46 7.40 13.33
C PHE A 220 -2.26 8.35 13.57
N GLU A 221 -1.37 8.58 12.61
CA GLU A 221 -0.35 9.64 12.68
C GLU A 221 -0.74 10.91 11.89
N ALA A 222 -1.90 10.92 11.24
CA ALA A 222 -2.45 12.09 10.56
C ALA A 222 -2.87 13.17 11.58
N THR A 223 -3.05 14.39 11.08
CA THR A 223 -3.54 15.53 11.86
C THR A 223 -4.95 15.85 11.42
N LEU A 224 -5.87 15.99 12.37
CA LEU A 224 -7.27 16.29 12.07
C LEU A 224 -7.53 17.79 12.09
N MET A 225 -8.43 18.26 11.23
CA MET A 225 -9.00 19.61 11.26
C MET A 225 -10.50 19.49 11.52
N PRO A 226 -10.98 19.85 12.72
CA PRO A 226 -12.40 19.77 13.05
C PRO A 226 -13.15 20.92 12.35
N VAL A 227 -14.17 20.60 11.55
CA VAL A 227 -14.99 21.61 10.87
C VAL A 227 -16.47 21.26 11.07
N LYS A 228 -17.15 22.03 11.91
CA LYS A 228 -18.55 21.77 12.24
C LYS A 228 -19.46 22.52 11.28
N VAL A 229 -20.33 21.78 10.59
CA VAL A 229 -21.35 22.31 9.66
C VAL A 229 -22.72 21.69 9.89
N LEU A 230 -22.80 20.64 10.71
CA LEU A 230 -24.03 20.00 11.11
C LEU A 230 -24.31 20.31 12.59
N ASN A 231 -25.55 20.69 12.88
CA ASN A 231 -26.01 20.95 14.24
C ASN A 231 -26.25 19.65 15.03
N HIS A 232 -26.70 19.78 16.28
CA HIS A 232 -27.05 18.66 17.17
C HIS A 232 -28.07 17.65 16.58
N PHE A 233 -28.83 18.02 15.54
CA PHE A 233 -29.75 17.11 14.82
C PHE A 233 -29.12 16.45 13.59
N GLY A 234 -27.83 16.66 13.33
CA GLY A 234 -27.14 16.16 12.15
C GLY A 234 -27.53 16.88 10.86
N SER A 235 -28.04 18.11 10.96
CA SER A 235 -28.52 18.89 9.82
C SER A 235 -27.71 20.18 9.64
N GLY A 236 -27.52 20.59 8.40
CA GLY A 236 -26.75 21.78 8.05
C GLY A 236 -27.18 22.36 6.70
N THR A 237 -26.63 23.50 6.34
CA THR A 237 -26.99 24.18 5.09
C THR A 237 -25.94 23.98 4.01
N SER A 238 -26.38 24.07 2.75
CA SER A 238 -25.44 24.04 1.62
C SER A 238 -24.47 25.22 1.62
N ALA A 239 -24.81 26.34 2.25
CA ALA A 239 -23.94 27.51 2.38
C ALA A 239 -22.75 27.19 3.31
N ASP A 240 -23.04 26.68 4.52
CA ASP A 240 -22.02 26.36 5.53
C ASP A 240 -21.07 25.27 5.01
N ILE A 241 -21.60 24.24 4.37
CA ILE A 241 -20.79 23.19 3.73
C ILE A 241 -19.90 23.78 2.64
N THR A 242 -20.42 24.71 1.83
CA THR A 242 -19.68 25.34 0.74
C THR A 242 -18.50 26.17 1.28
N ASP A 243 -18.71 26.93 2.35
CA ASP A 243 -17.67 27.75 2.97
C ASP A 243 -16.66 26.88 3.74
N ALA A 244 -17.11 25.82 4.40
CA ALA A 244 -16.26 24.83 5.05
C ALA A 244 -15.29 24.15 4.08
N ILE A 245 -15.73 23.79 2.86
CA ILE A 245 -14.85 23.20 1.85
C ILE A 245 -13.72 24.17 1.48
N ARG A 246 -14.05 25.46 1.28
CA ARG A 246 -13.05 26.49 0.96
C ARG A 246 -12.11 26.74 2.14
N PHE A 247 -12.66 26.86 3.34
CA PHE A 247 -11.90 27.04 4.58
C PHE A 247 -10.88 25.91 4.76
N ALA A 248 -11.29 24.65 4.65
CA ALA A 248 -10.40 23.51 4.81
C ALA A 248 -9.25 23.53 3.78
N ALA A 249 -9.56 23.83 2.52
CA ALA A 249 -8.55 23.96 1.47
C ALA A 249 -7.58 25.13 1.71
N ASP A 250 -8.07 26.25 2.26
CA ASP A 250 -7.26 27.43 2.57
C ASP A 250 -6.37 27.23 3.80
N LYS A 251 -6.84 26.45 4.78
CA LYS A 251 -6.11 26.12 6.01
C LYS A 251 -5.16 24.94 5.88
N GLY A 252 -4.97 24.44 4.64
CA GLY A 252 -3.93 23.47 4.32
C GLY A 252 -4.31 22.01 4.52
N ALA A 253 -5.61 21.68 4.59
CA ALA A 253 -6.05 20.29 4.50
C ALA A 253 -5.62 19.68 3.15
N LYS A 254 -5.19 18.42 3.16
CA LYS A 254 -4.89 17.64 1.94
C LYS A 254 -6.01 16.69 1.58
N VAL A 255 -6.81 16.30 2.56
CA VAL A 255 -8.00 15.49 2.38
C VAL A 255 -9.16 16.16 3.09
N ILE A 256 -10.33 16.21 2.45
CA ILE A 256 -11.59 16.63 3.05
C ILE A 256 -12.52 15.41 3.08
N ASN A 257 -12.96 15.02 4.28
CA ASN A 257 -13.98 14.01 4.48
C ASN A 257 -15.34 14.69 4.69
N MET A 258 -16.31 14.32 3.86
CA MET A 258 -17.72 14.71 4.00
C MET A 258 -18.58 13.46 4.14
N SER A 259 -18.75 13.00 5.38
CA SER A 259 -19.63 11.88 5.75
C SER A 259 -21.11 12.30 5.83
N LEU A 260 -21.49 13.23 4.96
CA LEU A 260 -22.79 13.86 4.88
C LEU A 260 -23.29 13.82 3.43
N GLY A 261 -24.58 13.97 3.27
CA GLY A 261 -25.19 13.96 1.96
C GLY A 261 -26.66 14.30 2.03
N GLY A 262 -27.20 14.62 0.87
CA GLY A 262 -28.60 14.97 0.71
C GLY A 262 -28.79 16.29 -0.01
N GLY A 263 -30.06 16.62 -0.26
CA GLY A 263 -30.43 17.82 -1.00
C GLY A 263 -30.20 17.70 -2.51
N GLY A 264 -30.26 18.85 -3.18
CA GLY A 264 -30.11 18.97 -4.64
C GLY A 264 -28.76 19.52 -5.06
N HIS A 265 -28.52 19.49 -6.37
CA HIS A 265 -27.33 20.09 -6.97
C HIS A 265 -27.23 21.59 -6.64
N SER A 266 -26.10 22.01 -6.08
CA SER A 266 -25.74 23.40 -5.80
C SER A 266 -24.50 23.79 -6.59
N GLN A 267 -24.64 24.78 -7.47
CA GLN A 267 -23.52 25.28 -8.27
C GLN A 267 -22.41 25.89 -7.40
N ALA A 268 -22.78 26.50 -6.28
CA ALA A 268 -21.82 27.09 -5.34
C ALA A 268 -20.94 26.02 -4.70
N MET A 269 -21.53 24.90 -4.30
CA MET A 269 -20.82 23.75 -3.72
C MET A 269 -19.94 23.04 -4.75
N ALA A 270 -20.44 22.84 -5.97
CA ALA A 270 -19.64 22.31 -7.08
C ALA A 270 -18.38 23.16 -7.33
N SER A 271 -18.54 24.48 -7.30
CA SER A 271 -17.41 25.42 -7.48
C SER A 271 -16.43 25.39 -6.30
N ALA A 272 -16.89 25.11 -5.07
CA ALA A 272 -16.04 24.94 -3.91
C ALA A 272 -15.23 23.63 -3.96
N VAL A 273 -15.84 22.53 -4.43
CA VAL A 273 -15.12 21.28 -4.70
C VAL A 273 -14.02 21.50 -5.73
N GLU A 274 -14.34 22.14 -6.86
CA GLU A 274 -13.35 22.44 -7.90
C GLU A 274 -12.20 23.32 -7.35
N TYR A 275 -12.54 24.29 -6.50
CA TYR A 275 -11.55 25.12 -5.82
C TYR A 275 -10.61 24.31 -4.91
N ALA A 276 -11.16 23.41 -4.09
CA ALA A 276 -10.37 22.52 -3.24
C ALA A 276 -9.42 21.65 -4.08
N ARG A 277 -9.91 21.06 -5.17
CA ARG A 277 -9.08 20.27 -6.09
C ARG A 277 -7.94 21.07 -6.70
N LYS A 278 -8.21 22.30 -7.16
CA LYS A 278 -7.17 23.20 -7.70
C LYS A 278 -6.07 23.53 -6.69
N LYS A 279 -6.37 23.45 -5.39
CA LYS A 279 -5.38 23.58 -4.30
C LYS A 279 -4.66 22.28 -3.97
N GLY A 280 -4.93 21.20 -4.70
CA GLY A 280 -4.35 19.89 -4.48
C GLY A 280 -4.97 19.15 -3.29
N VAL A 281 -6.27 19.35 -3.04
CA VAL A 281 -7.01 18.72 -1.96
C VAL A 281 -7.95 17.64 -2.51
N THR A 282 -7.84 16.42 -1.99
CA THR A 282 -8.76 15.33 -2.33
C THR A 282 -10.04 15.47 -1.51
N VAL A 283 -11.18 15.49 -2.19
CA VAL A 283 -12.49 15.56 -1.55
C VAL A 283 -13.14 14.19 -1.61
N VAL A 284 -13.56 13.65 -0.47
CA VAL A 284 -14.16 12.32 -0.33
C VAL A 284 -15.54 12.46 0.31
N ALA A 285 -16.57 11.85 -0.28
CA ALA A 285 -17.93 11.98 0.23
C ALA A 285 -18.78 10.71 0.15
N ALA A 286 -19.75 10.63 1.05
CA ALA A 286 -20.67 9.51 1.18
C ALA A 286 -21.69 9.45 0.03
N ALA A 287 -21.90 8.28 -0.56
CA ALA A 287 -22.81 8.11 -1.70
C ALA A 287 -24.31 8.26 -1.34
N GLY A 288 -24.67 8.17 -0.06
CA GLY A 288 -26.05 8.28 0.45
C GLY A 288 -26.61 6.95 0.95
N ASN A 289 -27.60 7.02 1.85
CA ASN A 289 -28.13 5.85 2.59
C ASN A 289 -29.58 5.46 2.20
N ALA A 290 -30.02 5.83 1.00
CA ALA A 290 -31.40 5.62 0.55
C ALA A 290 -31.64 4.31 -0.23
N ALA A 291 -30.62 3.46 -0.42
CA ALA A 291 -30.66 2.25 -1.25
C ALA A 291 -31.16 2.51 -2.68
N ARG A 292 -30.76 3.64 -3.28
CA ARG A 292 -31.21 4.07 -4.62
C ARG A 292 -30.09 3.94 -5.65
N PRO A 293 -30.44 3.72 -6.94
CA PRO A 293 -29.51 3.76 -8.07
C PRO A 293 -29.17 5.22 -8.45
N ARG A 294 -28.85 6.05 -7.46
CA ARG A 294 -28.42 7.44 -7.63
C ARG A 294 -27.53 7.83 -6.45
N VAL A 295 -26.35 8.35 -6.75
CA VAL A 295 -25.44 8.94 -5.77
C VAL A 295 -25.96 10.32 -5.37
N GLU A 296 -25.92 10.63 -4.09
CA GLU A 296 -26.37 11.92 -3.53
C GLU A 296 -25.26 12.99 -3.60
N PHE A 297 -25.62 14.26 -3.48
CA PHE A 297 -24.66 15.35 -3.35
C PHE A 297 -24.20 15.46 -1.88
N PRO A 298 -22.91 15.75 -1.62
CA PRO A 298 -21.88 16.21 -2.56
C PRO A 298 -21.12 15.11 -3.33
N ALA A 299 -21.31 13.82 -3.03
CA ALA A 299 -20.57 12.73 -3.69
C ALA A 299 -20.76 12.68 -5.21
N ALA A 300 -21.93 13.10 -5.72
CA ALA A 300 -22.19 13.13 -7.16
C ALA A 300 -21.49 14.29 -7.93
N TYR A 301 -20.76 15.19 -7.26
CA TYR A 301 -19.99 16.23 -7.97
C TYR A 301 -18.73 15.65 -8.62
N ALA A 302 -18.40 16.15 -9.82
CA ALA A 302 -17.17 15.77 -10.50
C ALA A 302 -15.94 16.13 -9.67
N GLY A 303 -15.02 15.16 -9.51
CA GLY A 303 -13.80 15.32 -8.73
C GLY A 303 -13.98 15.16 -7.22
N VAL A 304 -15.15 14.69 -6.76
CA VAL A 304 -15.31 14.10 -5.44
C VAL A 304 -15.16 12.59 -5.57
N VAL A 305 -14.41 11.97 -4.68
CA VAL A 305 -14.36 10.50 -4.56
C VAL A 305 -15.64 10.03 -3.87
N ALA A 306 -16.56 9.47 -4.65
CA ALA A 306 -17.84 8.96 -4.16
C ALA A 306 -17.70 7.56 -3.56
N VAL A 307 -18.15 7.39 -2.31
CA VAL A 307 -17.92 6.16 -1.53
C VAL A 307 -19.22 5.43 -1.18
N SER A 308 -19.34 4.17 -1.58
CA SER A 308 -20.41 3.26 -1.17
C SER A 308 -19.99 2.41 0.03
N ALA A 309 -20.97 1.86 0.73
CA ALA A 309 -20.77 1.08 1.94
C ALA A 309 -20.88 -0.42 1.68
N VAL A 310 -19.98 -1.20 2.28
CA VAL A 310 -20.08 -2.66 2.35
C VAL A 310 -20.13 -3.16 3.80
N GLY A 311 -20.74 -4.33 3.97
CA GLY A 311 -20.75 -5.05 5.25
C GLY A 311 -19.52 -5.95 5.44
N PRO A 312 -19.44 -6.68 6.57
CA PRO A 312 -18.30 -7.54 6.91
C PRO A 312 -17.93 -8.63 5.90
N ASN A 313 -18.88 -9.06 5.07
CA ASN A 313 -18.68 -10.04 4.01
C ASN A 313 -18.24 -9.42 2.68
N GLY A 314 -17.99 -8.10 2.63
CA GLY A 314 -17.65 -7.38 1.41
C GLY A 314 -18.83 -7.15 0.46
N ALA A 315 -20.04 -7.58 0.82
CA ALA A 315 -21.24 -7.32 0.02
C ALA A 315 -21.73 -5.89 0.23
N LEU A 316 -22.30 -5.29 -0.83
CA LEU A 316 -22.94 -3.98 -0.77
C LEU A 316 -23.92 -3.92 0.40
N ALA A 317 -23.75 -2.92 1.25
CA ALA A 317 -24.62 -2.71 2.39
C ALA A 317 -26.03 -2.37 1.89
N PRO A 318 -27.07 -2.91 2.51
CA PRO A 318 -28.43 -2.87 1.95
C PRO A 318 -29.08 -1.47 1.96
N TYR A 319 -28.46 -0.51 2.64
CA TYR A 319 -28.85 0.91 2.63
C TYR A 319 -28.01 1.74 1.66
N SER A 320 -26.88 1.21 1.17
CA SER A 320 -25.95 1.98 0.35
C SER A 320 -26.59 2.37 -0.96
N SER A 321 -26.56 3.66 -1.27
CA SER A 321 -26.86 4.13 -2.61
C SER A 321 -25.69 3.80 -3.54
N TYR A 322 -26.01 3.70 -4.83
CA TYR A 322 -25.09 3.22 -5.86
C TYR A 322 -25.42 3.92 -7.18
N GLY A 323 -24.52 3.90 -8.17
CA GLY A 323 -24.77 4.56 -9.44
C GLY A 323 -23.51 4.82 -10.24
N LYS A 324 -23.70 5.43 -11.41
CA LYS A 324 -22.61 5.72 -12.34
C LYS A 324 -21.62 6.77 -11.84
N GLU A 325 -21.99 7.56 -10.83
CA GLU A 325 -21.10 8.53 -10.20
C GLU A 325 -20.24 7.92 -9.08
N LEU A 326 -20.43 6.63 -8.77
CA LEU A 326 -19.70 5.96 -7.70
C LEU A 326 -18.26 5.63 -8.12
N ASP A 327 -17.29 5.87 -7.23
CA ASP A 327 -15.88 5.61 -7.52
C ASP A 327 -15.32 4.39 -6.79
N ILE A 328 -15.69 4.17 -5.52
CA ILE A 328 -15.11 3.07 -4.73
C ILE A 328 -16.06 2.62 -3.60
N ALA A 329 -15.93 1.37 -3.17
CA ALA A 329 -16.62 0.83 -2.01
C ALA A 329 -15.68 0.67 -0.81
N ALA A 330 -16.17 0.97 0.39
CA ALA A 330 -15.40 0.82 1.63
C ALA A 330 -16.27 0.30 2.80
N PRO A 331 -15.66 -0.18 3.89
CA PRO A 331 -16.39 -0.72 5.05
C PRO A 331 -17.32 0.32 5.68
N GLY A 332 -18.64 0.13 5.52
CA GLY A 332 -19.66 0.97 6.16
C GLY A 332 -20.51 0.23 7.18
N GLY A 333 -20.41 -1.10 7.24
CA GLY A 333 -21.08 -1.96 8.21
C GLY A 333 -22.50 -2.38 7.84
N ASP A 334 -22.95 -3.46 8.46
CA ASP A 334 -24.29 -4.02 8.32
C ASP A 334 -24.77 -4.57 9.66
N LYS A 335 -25.50 -3.74 10.43
CA LYS A 335 -26.01 -4.10 11.76
C LYS A 335 -27.18 -5.09 11.71
N ARG A 336 -27.64 -5.53 10.54
CA ARG A 336 -28.50 -6.73 10.45
C ARG A 336 -27.79 -7.97 10.98
N GLN A 337 -26.45 -7.93 11.03
CA GLN A 337 -25.58 -8.95 11.59
C GLN A 337 -25.24 -8.70 13.08
N GLY A 338 -25.93 -7.74 13.72
CA GLY A 338 -25.67 -7.29 15.09
C GLY A 338 -24.63 -6.16 15.16
N ASP A 339 -24.35 -5.66 16.37
CA ASP A 339 -23.41 -4.55 16.58
C ASP A 339 -21.98 -4.88 16.13
N GLN A 340 -21.61 -6.16 16.09
CA GLN A 340 -20.34 -6.66 15.57
C GLN A 340 -20.18 -6.37 14.07
N GLY A 341 -21.29 -6.25 13.35
CA GLY A 341 -21.31 -5.93 11.92
C GLY A 341 -21.20 -4.44 11.62
N GLY A 342 -21.26 -3.57 12.62
CA GLY A 342 -21.03 -2.14 12.48
C GLY A 342 -19.56 -1.77 12.50
N ILE A 343 -19.27 -0.49 12.34
CA ILE A 343 -17.95 0.11 12.54
C ILE A 343 -17.88 0.64 13.97
N LEU A 344 -17.01 0.06 14.78
CA LEU A 344 -16.83 0.41 16.19
C LEU A 344 -15.79 1.52 16.33
N GLN A 345 -16.16 2.64 16.95
CA GLN A 345 -15.26 3.74 17.32
C GLN A 345 -15.64 4.37 18.66
N ASN A 346 -14.68 5.06 19.30
CA ASN A 346 -15.00 5.92 20.44
C ASN A 346 -15.72 7.17 19.92
N THR A 347 -16.88 7.46 20.49
CA THR A 347 -17.64 8.67 20.25
C THR A 347 -18.26 9.18 21.57
N ILE A 348 -19.16 10.16 21.49
CA ILE A 348 -19.91 10.70 22.63
C ILE A 348 -21.31 10.10 22.72
N ASP A 349 -21.89 10.11 23.93
CA ASP A 349 -23.31 9.82 24.11
C ASP A 349 -24.13 11.00 23.56
N PRO A 350 -25.03 10.80 22.58
CA PRO A 350 -25.86 11.88 22.06
C PRO A 350 -26.76 12.55 23.11
N ARG A 351 -26.96 11.91 24.27
CA ARG A 351 -27.75 12.45 25.40
C ARG A 351 -26.91 13.31 26.34
N ASP A 352 -25.60 13.11 26.34
CA ASP A 352 -24.66 13.82 27.20
C ASP A 352 -23.28 13.91 26.49
N PRO A 353 -22.96 15.04 25.84
CA PRO A 353 -21.71 15.20 25.10
C PRO A 353 -20.46 15.19 25.99
N SER A 354 -20.62 15.22 27.32
CA SER A 354 -19.52 15.04 28.26
C SER A 354 -19.13 13.56 28.47
N GLN A 355 -19.99 12.63 28.06
CA GLN A 355 -19.79 11.20 28.24
C GLN A 355 -19.27 10.54 26.98
N SER A 356 -18.16 9.81 27.11
CA SER A 356 -17.60 9.01 26.03
C SER A 356 -18.16 7.59 26.02
N ILE A 357 -18.50 7.07 24.85
CA ILE A 357 -18.94 5.70 24.62
C ILE A 357 -18.21 5.06 23.45
N TYR A 358 -18.15 3.73 23.41
CA TYR A 358 -17.78 2.99 22.21
C TYR A 358 -19.05 2.54 21.51
N ALA A 359 -19.25 2.97 20.26
CA ALA A 359 -20.48 2.72 19.53
C ALA A 359 -20.21 2.14 18.13
N SER A 360 -21.01 1.14 17.77
CA SER A 360 -21.04 0.57 16.43
C SER A 360 -22.07 1.29 15.56
N PHE A 361 -21.59 2.06 14.58
CA PHE A 361 -22.43 2.73 13.59
C PHE A 361 -22.43 1.99 12.25
N GLN A 362 -23.41 2.29 11.41
CA GLN A 362 -23.44 1.86 10.01
C GLN A 362 -23.81 3.02 9.10
N GLY A 363 -23.25 3.04 7.90
CA GLY A 363 -23.56 4.05 6.90
C GLY A 363 -22.48 4.20 5.86
N THR A 364 -22.84 4.81 4.72
CA THR A 364 -21.84 5.38 3.78
C THR A 364 -20.99 6.45 4.47
N SER A 365 -21.54 7.10 5.50
CA SER A 365 -20.82 7.97 6.43
C SER A 365 -19.67 7.30 7.19
N MET A 366 -19.75 6.00 7.44
CA MET A 366 -18.67 5.22 8.07
C MET A 366 -17.71 4.63 7.02
N ALA A 367 -18.15 4.44 5.78
CA ALA A 367 -17.30 4.01 4.67
C ALA A 367 -16.34 5.12 4.19
N THR A 368 -16.86 6.34 4.06
CA THR A 368 -16.13 7.55 3.61
C THR A 368 -14.82 7.82 4.37
N PRO A 369 -14.77 7.79 5.72
CA PRO A 369 -13.55 8.07 6.46
C PRO A 369 -12.45 7.03 6.24
N HIS A 370 -12.78 5.78 5.91
CA HIS A 370 -11.76 4.80 5.52
C HIS A 370 -11.03 5.23 4.25
N VAL A 371 -11.77 5.70 3.24
CA VAL A 371 -11.18 6.20 1.98
C VAL A 371 -10.42 7.48 2.22
N ALA A 372 -10.95 8.41 3.01
CA ALA A 372 -10.27 9.65 3.37
C ALA A 372 -8.95 9.39 4.12
N ALA A 373 -8.93 8.42 5.02
CA ALA A 373 -7.72 8.03 5.73
C ALA A 373 -6.69 7.36 4.82
N VAL A 374 -7.10 6.46 3.90
CA VAL A 374 -6.17 5.89 2.91
C VAL A 374 -5.64 6.97 1.95
N ALA A 375 -6.46 7.94 1.55
CA ALA A 375 -5.98 9.11 0.81
C ALA A 375 -4.91 9.88 1.60
N ALA A 376 -5.05 9.99 2.93
CA ALA A 376 -4.03 10.60 3.77
C ALA A 376 -2.72 9.77 3.80
N LEU A 377 -2.81 8.43 3.83
CA LEU A 377 -1.64 7.57 3.66
C LEU A 377 -0.95 7.84 2.31
N LEU A 378 -1.71 7.97 1.21
CA LEU A 378 -1.16 8.23 -0.12
C LEU A 378 -0.43 9.57 -0.20
N TYR A 379 -0.98 10.64 0.40
CA TYR A 379 -0.26 11.92 0.53
C TYR A 379 1.02 11.78 1.37
N ALA A 380 0.97 11.05 2.49
CA ALA A 380 2.16 10.80 3.31
C ALA A 380 3.23 9.97 2.57
N ALA A 381 2.81 9.15 1.60
CA ALA A 381 3.69 8.38 0.72
C ALA A 381 4.23 9.18 -0.49
N GLY A 382 3.81 10.43 -0.67
CA GLY A 382 4.35 11.34 -1.69
C GLY A 382 3.44 11.60 -2.89
N ALA A 383 2.13 11.30 -2.82
CA ALA A 383 1.19 11.76 -3.83
C ALA A 383 1.23 13.31 -3.93
N GLN A 384 1.29 13.84 -5.16
CA GLN A 384 1.46 15.28 -5.39
C GLN A 384 0.12 16.03 -5.43
N GLY A 385 -0.97 15.31 -5.72
CA GLY A 385 -2.29 15.90 -5.78
C GLY A 385 -3.42 14.87 -5.89
N PRO A 386 -4.66 15.34 -6.07
CA PRO A 386 -5.86 14.52 -6.03
C PRO A 386 -5.91 13.43 -7.10
N ASP A 387 -5.40 13.72 -8.30
CA ASP A 387 -5.40 12.77 -9.41
C ASP A 387 -4.49 11.56 -9.13
N ASP A 388 -3.32 11.77 -8.50
CA ASP A 388 -2.43 10.68 -8.07
C ASP A 388 -3.12 9.78 -7.02
N VAL A 389 -3.83 10.42 -6.09
CA VAL A 389 -4.56 9.74 -5.02
C VAL A 389 -5.69 8.89 -5.61
N GLU A 390 -6.51 9.46 -6.48
CA GLU A 390 -7.61 8.76 -7.15
C GLU A 390 -7.08 7.58 -7.97
N GLN A 391 -6.05 7.81 -8.79
CA GLN A 391 -5.45 6.75 -9.58
C GLN A 391 -4.94 5.60 -8.71
N ALA A 392 -4.26 5.91 -7.60
CA ALA A 392 -3.76 4.91 -6.67
C ALA A 392 -4.89 4.15 -5.96
N LEU A 393 -5.94 4.85 -5.50
CA LEU A 393 -7.12 4.23 -4.89
C LEU A 393 -7.81 3.27 -5.86
N TYR A 394 -8.04 3.69 -7.11
CA TYR A 394 -8.77 2.90 -8.09
C TYR A 394 -7.96 1.71 -8.60
N ALA A 395 -6.65 1.89 -8.82
CA ALA A 395 -5.76 0.80 -9.21
C ALA A 395 -5.53 -0.20 -8.08
N GLY A 396 -5.55 0.26 -6.82
CA GLY A 396 -5.40 -0.58 -5.64
C GLY A 396 -6.68 -1.30 -5.21
N ALA A 397 -7.84 -0.88 -5.72
CA ALA A 397 -9.12 -1.46 -5.34
C ALA A 397 -9.21 -2.96 -5.72
N VAL A 398 -9.75 -3.76 -4.80
CA VAL A 398 -10.01 -5.18 -5.03
C VAL A 398 -11.28 -5.31 -5.86
N ARG A 399 -11.11 -5.77 -7.11
CA ARG A 399 -12.20 -5.97 -8.06
C ARG A 399 -13.21 -6.99 -7.52
N VAL A 400 -14.49 -6.67 -7.65
CA VAL A 400 -15.60 -7.57 -7.32
C VAL A 400 -16.06 -8.25 -8.61
N ASN A 401 -16.19 -9.58 -8.60
CA ASN A 401 -16.58 -10.40 -9.77
C ASN A 401 -15.68 -10.21 -11.01
N GLY A 402 -14.41 -9.84 -10.82
CA GLY A 402 -13.45 -9.63 -11.90
C GLY A 402 -13.71 -8.40 -12.79
N GLN A 403 -14.74 -7.59 -12.48
CA GLN A 403 -15.09 -6.41 -13.25
C GLN A 403 -14.19 -5.23 -12.86
N GLU A 404 -13.80 -4.40 -13.84
CA GLU A 404 -12.96 -3.22 -13.59
C GLU A 404 -13.72 -2.11 -12.88
N ARG A 405 -15.01 -2.00 -13.16
CA ARG A 405 -15.91 -1.03 -12.54
C ARG A 405 -17.35 -1.52 -12.55
N THR A 406 -18.08 -1.25 -11.47
CA THR A 406 -19.51 -1.55 -11.35
C THR A 406 -20.24 -0.36 -10.73
N ASP A 407 -21.54 -0.23 -10.97
CA ASP A 407 -22.33 0.85 -10.35
C ASP A 407 -22.46 0.70 -8.83
N GLN A 408 -22.25 -0.52 -8.30
CA GLN A 408 -22.38 -0.85 -6.87
C GLN A 408 -21.10 -0.67 -6.08
N TYR A 409 -19.95 -1.00 -6.68
CA TYR A 409 -18.65 -1.00 -6.01
C TYR A 409 -17.68 0.03 -6.58
N GLY A 410 -18.08 0.80 -7.61
CA GLY A 410 -17.15 1.63 -8.37
C GLY A 410 -16.02 0.76 -8.91
N HIS A 411 -14.77 1.18 -8.69
CA HIS A 411 -13.56 0.44 -9.04
C HIS A 411 -13.28 -0.81 -8.18
N GLY A 412 -14.04 -1.02 -7.10
CA GLY A 412 -13.92 -2.20 -6.23
C GLY A 412 -13.87 -1.84 -4.74
N LEU A 413 -13.47 -2.81 -3.93
CA LEU A 413 -13.30 -2.64 -2.49
C LEU A 413 -11.96 -1.95 -2.19
N LEU A 414 -11.99 -0.93 -1.34
CA LEU A 414 -10.80 -0.22 -0.86
C LEU A 414 -9.77 -1.20 -0.29
N ASN A 415 -8.50 -1.05 -0.70
CA ASN A 415 -7.39 -1.75 -0.09
C ASN A 415 -6.17 -0.81 0.04
N ALA A 416 -5.81 -0.49 1.28
CA ALA A 416 -4.78 0.47 1.62
C ALA A 416 -3.39 0.04 1.13
N GLN A 417 -3.00 -1.22 1.38
CA GLN A 417 -1.70 -1.74 0.96
C GLN A 417 -1.55 -1.71 -0.57
N LYS A 418 -2.56 -2.23 -1.29
CA LYS A 418 -2.55 -2.22 -2.75
C LYS A 418 -2.58 -0.80 -3.33
N SER A 419 -3.26 0.13 -2.67
CA SER A 419 -3.25 1.55 -3.08
C SER A 419 -1.87 2.18 -2.90
N LEU A 420 -1.18 1.90 -1.79
CA LEU A 420 0.20 2.34 -1.56
C LEU A 420 1.17 1.70 -2.56
N ASP A 421 1.00 0.42 -2.87
CA ASP A 421 1.77 -0.28 -3.89
C ASP A 421 1.47 0.24 -5.30
N ALA A 422 0.24 0.68 -5.58
CA ALA A 422 -0.12 1.32 -6.85
C ALA A 422 0.52 2.72 -6.98
N LEU A 423 0.61 3.48 -5.88
CA LEU A 423 1.32 4.76 -5.87
C LEU A 423 2.84 4.57 -6.04
N GLY A 424 3.43 3.61 -5.32
CA GLY A 424 4.87 3.27 -5.44
C GLY A 424 5.23 2.47 -6.69
N GLY A 425 4.23 1.85 -7.32
CA GLY A 425 4.31 1.03 -8.52
C GLY A 425 3.88 1.76 -9.80
N GLY A 426 3.26 2.94 -9.68
CA GLY A 426 3.18 3.93 -10.74
C GLY A 426 4.56 4.55 -10.87
N ALA A 427 5.26 4.23 -11.95
CA ALA A 427 6.59 4.74 -12.20
C ALA A 427 6.62 6.25 -11.94
N LEU A 428 7.52 6.71 -11.06
CA LEU A 428 8.18 8.00 -11.27
C LEU A 428 8.46 8.04 -12.76
N ILE A 429 7.74 8.86 -13.53
CA ILE A 429 8.17 9.08 -14.89
C ILE A 429 9.55 9.73 -14.70
N PRO A 430 10.69 9.11 -15.07
CA PRO A 430 12.00 9.51 -14.57
C PRO A 430 12.53 10.74 -15.30
N TRP A 431 11.65 11.68 -15.67
CA TRP A 431 12.00 12.97 -16.22
C TRP A 431 13.08 13.66 -15.39
N PRO A 432 13.09 13.62 -14.03
CA PRO A 432 14.17 14.23 -13.26
C PRO A 432 15.57 13.71 -13.65
N ALA A 433 15.74 12.40 -13.82
CA ALA A 433 17.03 11.82 -14.24
C ALA A 433 17.42 12.22 -15.66
N ALA A 434 16.45 12.35 -16.58
CA ALA A 434 16.68 12.87 -17.92
C ALA A 434 17.10 14.35 -17.90
N TRP A 435 16.48 15.19 -17.05
CA TRP A 435 16.88 16.59 -16.87
C TRP A 435 18.30 16.71 -16.31
N TRP A 436 18.67 15.87 -15.36
CA TRP A 436 20.04 15.79 -14.85
C TRP A 436 21.03 15.35 -15.94
N ALA A 437 20.68 14.37 -16.78
CA ALA A 437 21.51 13.97 -17.91
C ALA A 437 21.70 15.12 -18.92
N LEU A 438 20.65 15.87 -19.24
CA LEU A 438 20.71 17.04 -20.12
C LEU A 438 21.53 18.19 -19.53
N ALA A 439 21.41 18.44 -18.22
CA ALA A 439 22.21 19.44 -17.52
C ALA A 439 23.71 19.09 -17.53
N LEU A 440 24.04 17.82 -17.27
CA LEU A 440 25.42 17.32 -17.35
C LEU A 440 25.95 17.32 -18.79
N LEU A 441 25.11 17.03 -19.78
CA LEU A 441 25.48 17.17 -21.19
C LEU A 441 25.80 18.63 -21.54
N ALA A 442 24.96 19.58 -21.13
CA ALA A 442 25.20 21.00 -21.33
C ALA A 442 26.50 21.45 -20.67
N LEU A 443 26.78 20.99 -19.44
CA LEU A 443 28.05 21.24 -18.75
C LEU A 443 29.25 20.72 -19.55
N VAL A 444 29.18 19.49 -20.07
CA VAL A 444 30.24 18.92 -20.91
C VAL A 444 30.44 19.77 -22.16
N LEU A 445 29.36 20.14 -22.87
CA LEU A 445 29.43 20.95 -24.10
C LEU A 445 30.00 22.36 -23.86
N LEU A 446 29.71 22.98 -22.72
CA LEU A 446 30.26 24.29 -22.34
C LEU A 446 31.77 24.24 -22.09
N THR A 447 32.30 23.10 -21.65
CA THR A 447 33.75 22.91 -21.44
C THR A 447 34.54 22.56 -22.71
N LEU A 448 33.87 22.41 -23.86
CA LEU A 448 34.53 22.10 -25.13
C LEU A 448 35.06 23.35 -25.84
N ARG A 449 36.28 23.25 -26.40
CA ARG A 449 36.86 24.26 -27.29
C ARG A 449 36.03 24.36 -28.58
N SER A 450 35.93 25.56 -29.15
CA SER A 450 35.09 25.85 -30.33
C SER A 450 35.33 24.92 -31.53
N ARG A 451 36.57 24.44 -31.72
CA ARG A 451 36.95 23.50 -32.79
C ARG A 451 36.42 22.06 -32.63
N GLU A 452 36.04 21.64 -31.43
CA GLU A 452 35.61 20.25 -31.15
C GLU A 452 34.08 20.07 -31.23
N ARG A 453 33.33 21.18 -31.18
CA ARG A 453 31.85 21.19 -31.09
C ARG A 453 31.11 20.54 -32.26
N PRO A 454 31.49 20.75 -33.55
CA PRO A 454 30.75 20.18 -34.68
C PRO A 454 30.73 18.65 -34.71
N GLY A 455 31.78 18.00 -34.18
CA GLY A 455 31.86 16.54 -34.12
C GLY A 455 30.97 15.92 -33.05
N TYR A 456 30.77 16.61 -31.92
CA TYR A 456 29.90 16.16 -30.83
C TYR A 456 28.42 16.20 -31.24
N PHE A 457 27.96 17.28 -31.88
CA PHE A 457 26.55 17.41 -32.27
C PHE A 457 26.07 16.32 -33.25
N ASN A 458 26.95 15.84 -34.14
CA ASN A 458 26.62 14.74 -35.05
C ASN A 458 26.43 13.40 -34.32
N ILE A 459 27.14 13.18 -33.21
CA ILE A 459 27.04 11.94 -32.41
C ILE A 459 25.79 11.98 -31.51
N LEU A 460 25.45 13.16 -30.98
CA LEU A 460 24.25 13.33 -30.13
C LEU A 460 22.94 13.05 -30.87
N ALA A 461 22.95 13.18 -32.21
CA ALA A 461 21.79 12.90 -33.06
C ALA A 461 21.71 11.44 -33.53
N THR A 462 22.68 10.56 -33.21
CA THR A 462 22.61 9.17 -33.66
C THR A 462 21.60 8.36 -32.83
N PRO A 463 20.77 7.51 -33.46
CA PRO A 463 19.81 6.66 -32.74
C PRO A 463 20.47 5.82 -31.65
N SER A 464 21.68 5.32 -31.91
CA SER A 464 22.45 4.54 -30.94
C SER A 464 22.77 5.29 -29.66
N PHE A 465 22.99 6.62 -29.72
CA PHE A 465 23.23 7.45 -28.54
C PHE A 465 21.93 7.75 -27.80
N LEU A 466 20.88 8.15 -28.53
CA LEU A 466 19.60 8.54 -27.94
C LEU A 466 18.88 7.37 -27.27
N VAL A 467 18.92 6.18 -27.90
CA VAL A 467 18.28 4.98 -27.35
C VAL A 467 18.97 4.53 -26.07
N THR A 468 20.30 4.47 -26.02
CA THR A 468 21.00 4.05 -24.80
C THR A 468 20.96 5.11 -23.70
N LEU A 469 20.91 6.39 -24.05
CA LEU A 469 20.66 7.48 -23.11
C LEU A 469 19.28 7.29 -22.45
N ALA A 470 18.23 7.14 -23.24
CA ALA A 470 16.86 6.96 -22.74
C ALA A 470 16.73 5.68 -21.89
N LEU A 471 17.27 4.55 -22.35
CA LEU A 471 17.25 3.29 -21.59
C LEU A 471 17.96 3.40 -20.24
N ALA A 472 19.06 4.17 -20.18
CA ALA A 472 19.82 4.36 -18.95
C ALA A 472 19.19 5.37 -17.98
N THR A 473 18.48 6.38 -18.48
CA THR A 473 17.85 7.42 -17.63
C THR A 473 16.42 7.10 -17.24
N VAL A 474 15.61 6.63 -18.19
CA VAL A 474 14.15 6.56 -18.07
C VAL A 474 13.59 5.16 -18.38
N GLY A 475 14.38 4.26 -18.97
CA GLY A 475 13.88 2.97 -19.47
C GLY A 475 12.91 3.15 -20.64
N VAL A 476 12.18 2.09 -20.98
CA VAL A 476 11.06 2.12 -21.95
C VAL A 476 9.73 2.21 -21.20
N PHE A 477 9.60 3.23 -20.36
CA PHE A 477 8.49 3.38 -19.39
C PHE A 477 7.08 3.27 -20.03
N PHE A 478 6.93 3.66 -21.30
CA PHE A 478 5.66 3.61 -22.04
C PHE A 478 5.24 2.20 -22.49
N VAL A 479 6.15 1.22 -22.53
CA VAL A 479 5.81 -0.17 -22.88
C VAL A 479 4.86 -0.76 -21.84
N ARG A 480 4.97 -0.34 -20.58
CA ARG A 480 4.03 -0.74 -19.53
C ARG A 480 2.62 -0.20 -19.77
N SER A 481 2.47 1.00 -20.32
CA SER A 481 1.16 1.56 -20.67
C SER A 481 0.49 0.85 -21.85
N TRP A 482 1.27 0.26 -22.74
CA TRP A 482 0.76 -0.42 -23.94
C TRP A 482 0.57 -1.94 -23.74
N PHE A 483 1.39 -2.56 -22.89
CA PHE A 483 1.45 -4.02 -22.70
C PHE A 483 1.29 -4.47 -21.24
N GLY A 484 0.84 -3.60 -20.32
CA GLY A 484 0.74 -3.85 -18.88
C GLY A 484 -0.23 -4.95 -18.42
N GLY A 485 -0.86 -5.68 -19.35
CA GLY A 485 -1.70 -6.84 -19.10
C GLY A 485 -1.06 -8.19 -19.48
N ALA A 486 0.20 -8.21 -19.94
CA ALA A 486 0.90 -9.44 -20.26
C ALA A 486 1.33 -10.19 -18.99
N SER A 487 1.06 -11.50 -18.93
CA SER A 487 1.48 -12.40 -17.83
C SER A 487 2.61 -13.34 -18.29
N GLY A 488 3.30 -13.95 -17.31
CA GLY A 488 4.46 -14.82 -17.55
C GLY A 488 5.66 -14.07 -18.12
N VAL A 489 6.49 -14.76 -18.92
CA VAL A 489 7.76 -14.24 -19.47
C VAL A 489 7.58 -12.92 -20.22
N ALA A 490 6.45 -12.72 -20.90
CA ALA A 490 6.15 -11.47 -21.60
C ALA A 490 5.93 -10.30 -20.62
N GLY A 491 5.26 -10.54 -19.50
CA GLY A 491 5.08 -9.55 -18.43
C GLY A 491 6.40 -9.19 -17.74
N ASP A 492 7.27 -10.18 -17.52
CA ASP A 492 8.59 -9.98 -16.91
C ASP A 492 9.52 -9.18 -17.81
N VAL A 493 9.50 -9.45 -19.13
CA VAL A 493 10.25 -8.67 -20.12
C VAL A 493 9.72 -7.24 -20.19
N VAL A 494 8.40 -7.03 -20.18
CA VAL A 494 7.77 -5.70 -20.16
C VAL A 494 8.15 -4.92 -18.91
N ASN A 495 8.14 -5.56 -17.73
CA ASN A 495 8.58 -4.96 -16.48
C ASN A 495 10.07 -4.63 -16.51
N ALA A 496 10.90 -5.51 -17.07
CA ALA A 496 12.34 -5.32 -17.15
C ALA A 496 12.74 -4.12 -18.03
N VAL A 497 12.18 -4.03 -19.24
CA VAL A 497 12.51 -2.93 -20.17
C VAL A 497 11.89 -1.60 -19.75
N SER A 498 10.86 -1.62 -18.90
CA SER A 498 10.21 -0.39 -18.41
C SER A 498 11.05 0.38 -17.39
N LEU A 499 12.04 -0.26 -16.77
CA LEU A 499 12.92 0.34 -15.76
C LEU A 499 14.22 0.86 -16.39
N PRO A 500 14.80 1.95 -15.86
CA PRO A 500 16.16 2.34 -16.17
C PRO A 500 17.15 1.21 -15.88
N ILE A 501 18.20 1.08 -16.69
CA ILE A 501 19.23 0.03 -16.52
C ILE A 501 19.81 -0.02 -15.09
N PRO A 502 20.13 1.10 -14.41
CA PRO A 502 20.59 1.07 -13.02
C PRO A 502 19.58 0.43 -12.03
N ASP A 503 18.28 0.41 -12.34
CA ASP A 503 17.25 -0.21 -11.52
C ASP A 503 16.97 -1.68 -11.88
N TRP A 504 17.66 -2.25 -12.88
CA TRP A 504 17.56 -3.68 -13.20
C TRP A 504 18.02 -4.61 -12.07
N GLN A 505 18.77 -4.08 -11.09
CA GLN A 505 19.04 -4.79 -9.85
C GLN A 505 17.76 -5.27 -9.14
N ARG A 506 16.62 -4.59 -9.31
CA ARG A 506 15.34 -4.99 -8.69
C ARG A 506 14.79 -6.28 -9.30
N ILE A 507 15.23 -6.60 -10.52
CA ILE A 507 14.88 -7.81 -11.25
C ILE A 507 15.86 -8.92 -10.87
N ILE A 508 17.15 -8.60 -10.82
CA ILE A 508 18.23 -9.58 -10.61
C ILE A 508 18.36 -10.00 -9.14
N PHE A 509 18.16 -9.08 -8.19
CA PHE A 509 18.35 -9.30 -6.76
C PHE A 509 17.08 -9.08 -5.93
N GLY A 510 15.93 -8.86 -6.59
CA GLY A 510 14.64 -8.61 -5.93
C GLY A 510 14.44 -7.17 -5.40
N ARG A 511 13.22 -6.88 -4.90
CA ARG A 511 12.85 -5.57 -4.33
C ARG A 511 13.34 -5.45 -2.88
N GLY A 512 14.59 -5.01 -2.69
CA GLY A 512 15.14 -4.64 -1.38
C GLY A 512 14.99 -3.14 -1.06
N LYS A 513 15.03 -2.78 0.25
CA LYS A 513 15.12 -1.37 0.70
C LYS A 513 16.49 -0.73 0.41
N LEU A 514 17.51 -1.54 0.06
CA LEU A 514 18.87 -1.10 -0.18
C LEU A 514 19.26 -1.37 -1.64
N ALA A 515 19.93 -0.41 -2.28
CA ALA A 515 20.38 -0.51 -3.67
C ALA A 515 21.78 -1.16 -3.76
N ASN A 516 21.97 -2.04 -4.74
CA ASN A 516 23.26 -2.69 -4.99
C ASN A 516 24.29 -1.66 -5.49
N PRO A 517 25.43 -1.49 -4.80
CA PRO A 517 26.45 -0.52 -5.16
C PRO A 517 27.06 -0.74 -6.54
N VAL A 518 27.00 -1.96 -7.09
CA VAL A 518 27.46 -2.26 -8.45
C VAL A 518 26.59 -1.55 -9.50
N PHE A 519 25.27 -1.65 -9.36
CA PHE A 519 24.32 -1.02 -10.30
C PHE A 519 24.25 0.50 -10.11
N TYR A 520 24.47 0.96 -8.87
CA TYR A 520 24.54 2.37 -8.52
C TYR A 520 25.99 2.88 -8.57
N SER A 521 26.73 2.51 -9.62
CA SER A 521 28.11 2.93 -9.87
C SER A 521 28.42 3.10 -11.35
N ALA A 522 29.61 3.60 -11.66
CA ALA A 522 30.14 3.69 -13.00
C ALA A 522 30.70 2.35 -13.53
N LEU A 523 30.61 1.24 -12.78
CA LEU A 523 31.26 -0.02 -13.15
C LEU A 523 30.76 -0.58 -14.48
N ILE A 524 29.44 -0.58 -14.71
CA ILE A 524 28.85 -1.08 -15.96
C ILE A 524 29.32 -0.23 -17.16
N PRO A 525 29.16 1.12 -17.15
CA PRO A 525 29.76 1.98 -18.18
C PRO A 525 31.26 1.77 -18.38
N LEU A 526 32.02 1.62 -17.29
CA LEU A 526 33.47 1.45 -17.32
C LEU A 526 33.89 0.15 -18.01
N VAL A 527 33.30 -0.98 -17.61
CA VAL A 527 33.60 -2.30 -18.20
C VAL A 527 33.23 -2.31 -19.69
N LEU A 528 32.07 -1.78 -20.03
CA LEU A 528 31.61 -1.74 -21.42
C LEU A 528 32.46 -0.80 -22.29
N SER A 529 33.06 0.24 -21.71
CA SER A 529 33.95 1.16 -22.43
C SER A 529 35.21 0.48 -23.01
N PHE A 530 35.70 -0.61 -22.40
CA PHE A 530 36.84 -1.36 -22.92
C PHE A 530 36.54 -2.03 -24.28
N PHE A 531 35.29 -2.45 -24.51
CA PHE A 531 34.88 -3.01 -25.81
C PHE A 531 34.83 -1.94 -26.91
N ALA A 532 34.63 -0.67 -26.55
CA ALA A 532 34.66 0.47 -27.48
C ALA A 532 36.05 0.74 -28.07
N ILE A 533 37.10 0.24 -27.41
CA ILE A 533 38.49 0.34 -27.90
C ILE A 533 38.67 -0.54 -29.13
N LYS A 534 38.08 -1.75 -29.12
CA LYS A 534 38.14 -2.72 -30.23
C LYS A 534 37.05 -2.47 -31.28
N PHE A 535 35.83 -2.08 -30.85
CA PHE A 535 34.68 -1.89 -31.73
C PHE A 535 34.22 -0.42 -31.72
N ARG A 536 34.85 0.38 -32.57
CA ARG A 536 34.64 1.83 -32.63
C ARG A 536 33.19 2.25 -32.95
N GLY A 537 32.41 1.38 -33.60
CA GLY A 537 30.98 1.61 -33.87
C GLY A 537 30.10 1.68 -32.62
N LEU A 538 30.55 1.18 -31.48
CA LEU A 538 29.81 1.19 -30.21
C LEU A 538 29.97 2.49 -29.40
N ARG A 539 30.89 3.37 -29.80
CA ARG A 539 31.20 4.61 -29.06
C ARG A 539 29.98 5.51 -28.83
N PRO A 540 29.09 5.78 -29.80
CA PRO A 540 27.88 6.56 -29.55
C PRO A 540 26.93 5.92 -28.54
N ALA A 541 26.75 4.60 -28.62
CA ALA A 541 25.91 3.85 -27.70
C ALA A 541 26.45 3.91 -26.27
N LEU A 542 27.77 3.76 -26.10
CA LEU A 542 28.41 3.83 -24.79
C LEU A 542 28.48 5.25 -24.23
N GLY A 543 28.58 6.26 -25.10
CA GLY A 543 28.43 7.66 -24.73
C GLY A 543 27.05 7.96 -24.16
N GLY A 544 25.99 7.48 -24.82
CA GLY A 544 24.60 7.64 -24.36
C GLY A 544 24.35 6.91 -23.04
N LEU A 545 24.78 5.65 -22.95
CA LEU A 545 24.70 4.83 -21.73
C LEU A 545 25.39 5.50 -20.54
N SER A 546 26.64 5.94 -20.72
CA SER A 546 27.43 6.55 -19.64
C SER A 546 26.82 7.87 -19.16
N LEU A 547 26.34 8.70 -20.09
CA LEU A 547 25.67 9.95 -19.74
C LEU A 547 24.33 9.70 -19.03
N GLY A 548 23.60 8.66 -19.44
CA GLY A 548 22.35 8.31 -18.78
C GLY A 548 22.54 7.76 -17.37
N PHE A 549 23.58 6.95 -17.14
CA PHE A 549 24.03 6.57 -15.79
C PHE A 549 24.41 7.80 -14.98
N ALA A 550 25.11 8.78 -15.57
CA ALA A 550 25.45 10.02 -14.85
C ALA A 550 24.20 10.80 -14.41
N GLY A 551 23.21 10.96 -15.30
CA GLY A 551 21.94 11.63 -14.96
C GLY A 551 21.15 10.91 -13.86
N PHE A 552 21.10 9.57 -13.94
CA PHE A 552 20.44 8.74 -12.94
C PHE A 552 21.13 8.83 -11.56
N LEU A 553 22.46 8.70 -11.51
CA LEU A 553 23.22 8.77 -10.26
C LEU A 553 23.21 10.17 -9.64
N ALA A 554 23.25 11.22 -10.47
CA ALA A 554 23.11 12.61 -10.01
C ALA A 554 21.75 12.86 -9.37
N TYR A 555 20.68 12.37 -10.01
CA TYR A 555 19.34 12.43 -9.44
C TYR A 555 19.24 11.63 -8.14
N ALA A 556 19.77 10.41 -8.08
CA ALA A 556 19.78 9.58 -6.88
C ALA A 556 20.51 10.24 -5.71
N ALA A 557 21.63 10.93 -5.99
CA ALA A 557 22.37 11.71 -4.99
C ALA A 557 21.57 12.92 -4.49
N TRP A 558 20.91 13.65 -5.40
CA TRP A 558 20.08 14.82 -5.07
C TRP A 558 18.84 14.44 -4.26
N ALA A 559 18.16 13.37 -4.67
CA ALA A 559 16.94 12.86 -4.04
C ALA A 559 17.20 12.12 -2.71
N LYS A 560 18.46 11.93 -2.31
CA LYS A 560 18.85 11.11 -1.14
C LYS A 560 18.19 9.72 -1.19
N ALA A 561 18.27 9.09 -2.37
CA ALA A 561 17.65 7.81 -2.69
C ALA A 561 18.19 6.66 -1.79
N PRO A 562 17.61 5.44 -1.81
CA PRO A 562 17.78 4.45 -0.74
C PRO A 562 19.24 4.10 -0.44
N GLY A 563 19.50 3.72 0.81
CA GLY A 563 20.84 3.34 1.26
C GLY A 563 21.47 2.27 0.38
N LEU A 564 22.78 2.32 0.18
CA LEU A 564 23.49 1.31 -0.60
C LEU A 564 23.74 0.07 0.26
N ALA A 565 23.42 -1.10 -0.29
CA ALA A 565 23.68 -2.37 0.36
C ALA A 565 25.18 -2.53 0.62
N TYR A 566 25.53 -3.15 1.76
CA TYR A 566 26.91 -3.45 2.15
C TYR A 566 27.81 -2.24 2.41
N MET A 567 27.27 -1.02 2.51
CA MET A 567 28.04 0.12 3.01
C MET A 567 28.00 0.21 4.53
N PRO A 568 29.16 0.29 5.20
CA PRO A 568 29.25 0.30 6.67
C PRO A 568 28.62 1.56 7.28
N PHE A 569 28.51 2.65 6.51
CA PHE A 569 27.90 3.89 6.97
C PHE A 569 27.04 4.54 5.87
N THR A 570 25.79 4.87 6.21
CA THR A 570 24.82 5.45 5.26
C THR A 570 25.20 6.84 4.75
N PHE A 571 26.00 7.61 5.50
CA PHE A 571 26.49 8.92 5.06
C PHE A 571 27.43 8.84 3.84
N LEU A 572 28.02 7.68 3.56
CA LEU A 572 28.90 7.47 2.41
C LEU A 572 28.13 7.29 1.09
N ALA A 573 26.80 7.06 1.14
CA ALA A 573 25.98 6.83 -0.05
C ALA A 573 26.00 8.02 -1.02
N VAL A 574 25.81 9.24 -0.52
CA VAL A 574 25.82 10.44 -1.37
C VAL A 574 27.20 10.69 -1.98
N PRO A 575 28.33 10.68 -1.22
CA PRO A 575 29.67 10.73 -1.79
C PRO A 575 29.94 9.67 -2.88
N TRP A 576 29.51 8.42 -2.65
CA TRP A 576 29.66 7.33 -3.62
C TRP A 576 28.95 7.65 -4.94
N LEU A 577 27.69 8.10 -4.88
CA LEU A 577 26.90 8.44 -6.06
C LEU A 577 27.49 9.64 -6.81
N VAL A 578 27.98 10.65 -6.10
CA VAL A 578 28.62 11.84 -6.69
C VAL A 578 29.92 11.45 -7.41
N VAL A 579 30.78 10.66 -6.78
CA VAL A 579 32.03 10.19 -7.41
C VAL A 579 31.74 9.40 -8.67
N ASN A 580 30.78 8.46 -8.62
CA ASN A 580 30.42 7.65 -9.78
C ASN A 580 29.73 8.46 -10.89
N THR A 581 28.95 9.49 -10.54
CA THR A 581 28.42 10.46 -11.51
C THR A 581 29.55 11.13 -12.28
N VAL A 582 30.58 11.61 -11.58
CA VAL A 582 31.74 12.26 -12.20
C VAL A 582 32.49 11.29 -13.12
N ILE A 583 32.71 10.05 -12.69
CA ILE A 583 33.35 9.01 -13.51
C ILE A 583 32.55 8.75 -14.79
N CYS A 584 31.22 8.59 -14.69
CA CYS A 584 30.34 8.42 -15.84
C CYS A 584 30.40 9.60 -16.83
N VAL A 585 30.48 10.84 -16.34
CA VAL A 585 30.67 12.03 -17.18
C VAL A 585 32.01 11.99 -17.93
N PHE A 586 33.09 11.54 -17.27
CA PHE A 586 34.39 11.39 -17.93
C PHE A 586 34.36 10.31 -19.02
N ILE A 587 33.73 9.16 -18.76
CA ILE A 587 33.56 8.09 -19.75
C ILE A 587 32.73 8.58 -20.94
N ALA A 588 31.60 9.25 -20.69
CA ALA A 588 30.77 9.84 -21.73
C ALA A 588 31.58 10.82 -22.59
N ARG A 589 32.35 11.72 -21.96
CA ARG A 589 33.21 12.67 -22.66
C ARG A 589 34.26 11.99 -23.53
N ALA A 590 34.89 10.93 -23.04
CA ALA A 590 35.89 10.17 -23.79
C ALA A 590 35.29 9.44 -25.00
N MET A 591 34.10 8.87 -24.85
CA MET A 591 33.41 8.14 -25.93
C MET A 591 32.84 9.07 -27.02
N LEU A 592 32.52 10.31 -26.67
CA LEU A 592 31.99 11.31 -27.59
C LEU A 592 33.08 12.11 -28.34
N LYS A 593 34.36 11.95 -27.99
CA LYS A 593 35.47 12.65 -28.66
C LYS A 593 35.76 12.01 -30.02
N LYS A 594 35.76 12.81 -31.09
CA LYS A 594 36.28 12.37 -32.39
C LYS A 594 37.81 12.31 -32.32
N GLU A 595 38.40 11.15 -32.61
CA GLU A 595 39.85 11.07 -32.86
C GLU A 595 40.16 11.91 -34.11
N SER A 596 41.08 12.86 -33.99
CA SER A 596 41.73 13.47 -35.15
C SER A 596 42.45 12.34 -35.89
N VAL A 597 42.04 12.11 -37.14
CA VAL A 597 42.84 11.31 -38.09
C VAL A 597 44.18 12.00 -38.30
#